data_AF-A0A816H4D0-F1
#
_entry.id   AF-A0A816H4D0-F1
#
_cell.length_a   1.000
_cell.length_b   1.000
_cell.length_c   1.000
_cell.angle_alpha   90.00
_cell.angle_beta   90.00
_cell.angle_gamma   90.00
#
_symmetry.space_group_name_H-M   'P 1'
#
loop_
_entity.id
_entity.type
_entity.pdbx_description
1 polymer ?
#
loop_
_entity_poly.entity_id
_entity_poly.type
_entity_poly.pdbx_seq_one_letter_code
_entity_poly.pdbx_strand_id
1 'polypeptide(L)'
;MAHSVEGRVPYLDHHVVDYANRLPTAMKLKIKNGSLIEKYILKEAGRPFITDDVYKREKHPFLAPPTLLNPKSKIYQYIYDNIHSRDMNQLDLLFDIPRLRQQLDDLHNDKELMNRKYLWGELALLEGKYLMICSYLTLARRFHVKYD
;
A
#
# COMPACT_ATOMS: atom_id res chain seq x y z
N MET A 1 -18.78 -4.71 -4.21
CA MET A 1 -19.37 -5.12 -5.50
C MET A 1 -19.27 -6.62 -5.80
N ALA A 2 -18.12 -7.29 -5.64
CA ALA A 2 -17.97 -8.73 -5.92
C ALA A 2 -18.95 -9.67 -5.17
N HIS A 3 -19.56 -9.19 -4.08
CA HIS A 3 -20.55 -9.93 -3.28
C HIS A 3 -21.89 -9.19 -3.17
N SER A 4 -22.27 -8.41 -4.18
CA SER A 4 -23.56 -7.66 -4.22
C SER A 4 -23.82 -6.71 -3.04
N VAL A 5 -22.77 -6.32 -2.31
CA VAL A 5 -22.82 -5.30 -1.26
C VAL A 5 -22.29 -3.97 -1.82
N GLU A 6 -23.07 -2.91 -1.61
CA GLU A 6 -22.71 -1.52 -1.91
C GLU A 6 -21.95 -0.92 -0.71
N GLY A 7 -20.72 -0.46 -0.95
CA GLY A 7 -19.96 0.31 0.03
C GLY A 7 -20.07 1.79 -0.28
N ARG A 8 -20.67 2.57 0.62
CA ARG A 8 -20.70 4.03 0.50
C ARG A 8 -19.47 4.65 1.16
N VAL A 9 -19.01 5.76 0.62
CA VAL A 9 -17.78 6.46 1.05
C VAL A 9 -18.10 7.91 1.46
N PRO A 10 -18.74 8.15 2.62
CA PRO A 10 -19.26 9.48 3.00
C PRO A 10 -18.19 10.59 3.02
N TYR A 11 -16.94 10.25 3.34
CA TYR A 11 -15.84 11.21 3.34
C TYR A 11 -15.43 11.70 1.94
N LEU A 12 -15.84 11.00 0.88
CA LEU A 12 -15.61 11.40 -0.52
C LEU A 12 -16.82 12.10 -1.13
N ASP A 13 -17.81 12.49 -0.32
CA ASP A 13 -18.87 13.37 -0.79
C ASP A 13 -18.31 14.72 -1.24
N HIS A 14 -18.78 15.22 -2.38
CA HIS A 14 -18.26 16.43 -3.00
C HIS A 14 -18.41 17.69 -2.11
N HIS A 15 -19.48 17.82 -1.33
CA HIS A 15 -19.63 18.95 -0.41
C HIS A 15 -18.63 18.87 0.76
N VAL A 16 -18.41 17.65 1.27
CA VAL A 16 -17.42 17.40 2.33
C VAL A 16 -16.02 17.72 1.82
N VAL A 17 -15.67 17.26 0.62
CA VAL A 17 -14.37 17.51 -0.01
C VAL A 17 -14.17 19.00 -0.29
N ASP A 18 -15.18 19.69 -0.86
CA ASP A 18 -15.12 21.13 -1.13
C ASP A 18 -14.92 21.94 0.14
N TYR A 19 -15.64 21.61 1.20
CA TYR A 19 -15.45 22.24 2.51
C TYR A 19 -14.04 21.96 3.06
N ALA A 20 -13.62 20.70 3.06
CA ALA A 20 -12.31 20.31 3.57
C ALA A 20 -11.16 20.96 2.80
N ASN A 21 -11.30 21.19 1.50
CA ASN A 21 -10.29 21.85 0.66
C ASN A 21 -10.11 23.33 1.02
N ARG A 22 -11.15 24.00 1.51
CA ARG A 22 -11.10 25.42 1.93
C ARG A 22 -10.51 25.61 3.33
N LEU A 23 -10.40 24.54 4.13
CA LEU A 23 -9.85 24.63 5.48
C LEU A 23 -8.32 24.87 5.48
N PRO A 24 -7.82 25.77 6.35
CA PRO A 24 -6.38 25.94 6.56
C PRO A 24 -5.67 24.64 6.94
N THR A 25 -4.46 24.42 6.44
CA THR A 25 -3.66 23.22 6.74
C THR A 25 -3.44 23.01 8.25
N ALA A 26 -3.28 24.10 9.01
CA ALA A 26 -3.12 24.09 10.46
C ALA A 26 -4.34 23.54 11.24
N MET A 27 -5.50 23.42 10.59
CA MET A 27 -6.69 22.74 11.15
C MET A 27 -6.69 21.25 10.85
N LYS A 28 -6.02 20.81 9.78
CA LYS A 28 -5.92 19.40 9.39
C LYS A 28 -4.83 18.68 10.18
N LEU A 29 -3.71 19.38 10.39
CA LEU A 29 -2.53 18.92 11.11
C LEU A 29 -2.22 19.90 12.25
N LYS A 30 -2.13 19.41 13.48
CA LYS A 30 -1.87 20.26 14.65
C LYS A 30 -0.69 19.73 15.45
N ILE A 31 0.24 20.60 15.80
CA ILE A 31 1.31 20.27 16.75
C ILE A 31 0.82 20.63 18.16
N LYS A 32 0.84 19.68 19.08
CA LYS A 32 0.51 19.88 20.50
C LYS A 32 1.55 19.17 21.35
N ASN A 33 2.17 19.89 22.29
CA ASN A 33 3.22 19.36 23.17
C ASN A 33 4.35 18.65 22.40
N GLY A 34 4.76 19.21 21.25
CA GLY A 34 5.80 18.62 20.39
C GLY A 34 5.38 17.41 19.56
N SER A 35 4.13 16.93 19.68
CA SER A 35 3.60 15.79 18.90
C SER A 35 2.69 16.25 17.76
N LEU A 36 2.80 15.59 16.60
CA LEU A 36 1.94 15.83 15.43
C LEU A 36 0.63 15.06 15.57
N ILE A 37 -0.49 15.78 15.59
CA ILE A 37 -1.84 15.21 15.60
C ILE A 37 -2.41 15.31 14.19
N GLU A 38 -2.58 14.15 13.56
CA GLU A 38 -3.26 14.02 12.27
C GLU A 38 -4.79 14.12 12.42
N LYS A 39 -5.44 14.57 11.34
CA LYS A 39 -6.92 14.65 11.24
C LYS A 39 -7.53 15.48 12.38
N TYR A 40 -6.84 16.55 12.80
CA TYR A 40 -7.16 17.28 14.03
C TYR A 40 -8.61 17.80 14.06
N ILE A 41 -9.02 18.58 13.06
CA ILE A 41 -10.40 19.10 12.96
C ILE A 41 -11.45 17.99 12.94
N LEU A 42 -11.15 16.85 12.30
CA LEU A 42 -12.07 15.71 12.25
C LEU A 42 -12.20 15.04 13.62
N LYS A 43 -11.10 14.91 14.36
CA LYS A 43 -11.11 14.39 15.73
C LYS A 43 -11.93 15.29 16.65
N GLU A 44 -11.74 16.60 16.56
CA GLU A 44 -12.49 17.57 17.39
C GLU A 44 -13.99 17.56 17.03
N ALA A 45 -14.34 17.55 15.73
CA ALA A 45 -15.72 17.47 15.28
C ALA A 45 -16.42 16.15 15.68
N GLY A 46 -15.68 15.04 15.68
CA GLY A 46 -16.18 13.73 16.07
C GLY A 46 -16.24 13.49 17.58
N ARG A 47 -15.54 14.30 18.38
CA ARG A 47 -15.36 14.10 19.83
C ARG A 47 -16.66 13.87 20.62
N PRO A 48 -17.78 14.57 20.35
CA PRO A 48 -19.05 14.31 21.05
C PRO A 48 -19.67 12.93 20.77
N PHE A 49 -19.24 12.25 19.70
CA PHE A 49 -19.86 11.02 19.19
C PHE A 49 -19.00 9.77 19.38
N ILE A 50 -17.77 9.92 19.86
CA ILE A 50 -16.80 8.81 20.02
C ILE A 50 -16.26 8.77 21.44
N THR A 51 -15.73 7.61 21.85
CA THR A 51 -15.07 7.48 23.14
C THR A 51 -13.70 8.15 23.15
N ASP A 52 -13.23 8.49 24.35
CA ASP A 52 -11.90 9.05 24.57
C ASP A 52 -10.78 8.16 24.03
N ASP A 53 -10.95 6.83 24.07
CA ASP A 53 -9.99 5.87 23.55
C ASP A 53 -9.85 5.98 22.03
N VAL A 54 -10.97 6.05 21.31
CA VAL A 54 -10.97 6.22 19.84
C VAL A 54 -10.42 7.59 19.46
N TYR A 55 -10.76 8.64 20.23
CA TYR A 55 -10.25 9.98 20.01
C TYR A 55 -8.71 10.06 20.15
N LYS A 56 -8.15 9.44 21.20
CA LYS A 56 -6.70 9.43 21.48
C LYS A 56 -5.93 8.46 20.57
N ARG A 57 -6.60 7.47 19.96
CA ARG A 57 -5.97 6.47 19.10
C ARG A 57 -5.23 7.10 17.92
N GLU A 58 -4.06 6.56 17.63
CA GLU A 58 -3.27 6.90 16.45
C GLU A 58 -3.85 6.27 15.18
N LYS A 59 -3.58 6.90 14.03
CA LYS A 59 -3.99 6.38 12.73
C LYS A 59 -3.25 5.06 12.47
N HIS A 60 -3.98 3.97 12.48
CA HIS A 60 -3.47 2.68 12.03
C HIS A 60 -3.81 2.50 10.55
N PRO A 61 -2.82 2.41 9.64
CA PRO A 61 -3.10 2.13 8.23
C PRO A 61 -3.74 0.74 8.09
N PHE A 62 -4.70 0.61 7.18
CA PHE A 62 -5.22 -0.71 6.82
C PHE A 62 -4.25 -1.34 5.83
N LEU A 63 -3.31 -2.13 6.34
CA LEU A 63 -2.33 -2.86 5.54
C LEU A 63 -2.74 -4.32 5.46
N ALA A 64 -2.68 -4.89 4.25
CA ALA A 64 -2.77 -6.34 4.09
C ALA A 64 -1.54 -6.99 4.77
N PRO A 65 -1.68 -8.20 5.34
CA PRO A 65 -0.53 -8.95 5.82
C PRO A 65 0.48 -9.13 4.69
N PRO A 66 1.79 -8.93 4.94
CA PRO A 66 2.80 -9.01 3.90
C PRO A 66 2.93 -10.47 3.46
N THR A 67 2.50 -10.71 2.24
CA THR A 67 2.47 -12.02 1.61
C THR A 67 3.85 -12.48 1.11
N LEU A 68 4.77 -11.56 0.87
CA LEU A 68 6.13 -11.88 0.41
C LEU A 68 7.01 -12.50 1.49
N LEU A 69 6.64 -12.41 2.76
CA LEU A 69 7.45 -12.97 3.85
C LEU A 69 7.36 -14.50 3.95
N ASN A 70 6.35 -15.09 3.33
CA ASN A 70 6.15 -16.53 3.36
C ASN A 70 6.44 -17.12 1.96
N PRO A 71 7.62 -17.74 1.77
CA PRO A 71 7.99 -18.32 0.48
C PRO A 71 7.13 -19.54 0.10
N LYS A 72 6.40 -20.12 1.06
CA LYS A 72 5.44 -21.21 0.80
C LYS A 72 4.06 -20.68 0.37
N SER A 73 3.83 -19.37 0.42
CA SER A 73 2.55 -18.82 0.01
C SER A 73 2.38 -18.88 -1.52
N LYS A 74 1.17 -19.22 -1.98
CA LYS A 74 0.89 -19.31 -3.42
C LYS A 74 1.10 -17.99 -4.15
N ILE A 75 0.82 -16.87 -3.48
CA ILE A 75 1.00 -15.54 -4.05
C ILE A 75 2.49 -15.18 -4.16
N TYR A 76 3.32 -15.57 -3.19
CA TYR A 76 4.77 -15.42 -3.31
C TYR A 76 5.30 -16.21 -4.50
N GLN A 77 4.93 -17.49 -4.61
CA GLN A 77 5.35 -18.34 -5.72
C GLN A 77 4.92 -17.75 -7.06
N TYR A 78 3.67 -17.28 -7.14
CA TYR A 78 3.18 -16.57 -8.33
C TYR A 78 4.04 -15.35 -8.68
N ILE A 79 4.36 -14.49 -7.70
CA ILE A 79 5.22 -13.32 -7.95
C ILE A 79 6.61 -13.76 -8.38
N TYR A 80 7.22 -14.70 -7.65
CA TYR A 80 8.55 -15.22 -7.90
C TYR A 80 8.69 -15.78 -9.32
N ASP A 81 7.74 -16.62 -9.74
CA ASP A 81 7.73 -17.24 -11.06
C ASP A 81 7.56 -16.20 -12.17
N ASN A 82 6.75 -15.16 -11.95
CA ASN A 82 6.56 -14.09 -12.93
C ASN A 82 7.79 -13.20 -13.08
N ILE A 83 8.44 -12.82 -11.98
CA ILE A 83 9.65 -11.98 -12.00
C ILE A 83 10.85 -12.73 -12.61
N HIS A 84 10.90 -14.05 -12.45
CA HIS A 84 11.92 -14.92 -13.06
C HIS A 84 11.54 -15.43 -14.45
N SER A 85 10.36 -15.06 -14.97
CA SER A 85 9.94 -15.48 -16.31
C SER A 85 10.77 -14.83 -17.42
N ARG A 86 10.85 -15.50 -18.58
CA ARG A 86 11.52 -14.96 -19.77
C ARG A 86 10.85 -13.68 -20.28
N ASP A 87 9.53 -13.58 -20.12
CA ASP A 87 8.76 -12.41 -20.55
C ASP A 87 9.13 -11.15 -19.77
N MET A 88 9.63 -11.30 -18.53
CA MET A 88 10.10 -10.17 -17.75
C MET A 88 11.22 -9.42 -18.47
N ASN A 89 12.09 -10.12 -19.21
CA ASN A 89 13.20 -9.51 -19.97
C ASN A 89 12.70 -8.57 -21.09
N GLN A 90 11.44 -8.67 -21.51
CA GLN A 90 10.86 -7.71 -22.46
C GLN A 90 10.61 -6.33 -21.82
N LEU A 91 10.67 -6.25 -20.49
CA LEU A 91 10.42 -5.03 -19.71
C LEU A 91 11.71 -4.38 -19.18
N ASP A 92 12.88 -4.78 -19.68
CA ASP A 92 14.18 -4.22 -19.29
C ASP A 92 14.25 -2.69 -19.46
N LEU A 93 13.45 -2.12 -20.38
CA LEU A 93 13.35 -0.67 -20.56
C LEU A 93 12.61 0.05 -19.41
N LEU A 94 11.71 -0.64 -18.71
CA LEU A 94 10.88 -0.08 -17.67
C LEU A 94 11.42 -0.37 -16.26
N PHE A 95 12.13 -1.48 -16.09
CA PHE A 95 12.57 -1.96 -14.79
C PHE A 95 14.01 -2.49 -14.80
N ASP A 96 14.73 -2.24 -13.71
CA ASP A 96 16.01 -2.88 -13.43
C ASP A 96 15.78 -4.33 -12.95
N ILE A 97 15.68 -5.25 -13.91
CA ILE A 97 15.35 -6.66 -13.64
C ILE A 97 16.38 -7.34 -12.74
N PRO A 98 17.71 -7.19 -12.97
CA PRO A 98 18.70 -7.79 -12.08
C PRO A 98 18.50 -7.37 -10.63
N ARG A 99 18.26 -6.07 -10.39
CA ARG A 99 18.01 -5.55 -9.06
C ARG A 99 16.72 -6.07 -8.45
N LEU A 100 15.64 -6.19 -9.23
CA LEU A 100 14.37 -6.72 -8.74
C LEU A 100 14.48 -8.19 -8.30
N ARG A 101 15.17 -9.02 -9.08
CA ARG A 101 15.42 -10.42 -8.73
C ARG A 101 16.23 -10.53 -7.45
N GLN A 102 17.33 -9.77 -7.37
CA GLN A 102 18.17 -9.70 -6.19
C GLN A 102 17.37 -9.27 -4.94
N GLN A 103 16.55 -8.22 -5.05
CA GLN A 103 15.73 -7.74 -3.94
C GLN A 103 14.72 -8.78 -3.45
N LEU A 104 14.17 -9.61 -4.34
CA LEU A 104 13.24 -10.67 -3.98
C LEU A 104 13.94 -11.86 -3.30
N ASP A 105 15.13 -12.23 -3.80
CA ASP A 105 15.96 -13.28 -3.24
C ASP A 105 16.49 -12.91 -1.85
N ASP A 106 16.95 -11.67 -1.68
CA ASP A 106 17.51 -11.15 -0.42
C ASP A 106 16.46 -11.10 0.70
N LEU A 107 15.17 -10.92 0.36
CA LEU A 107 14.07 -10.82 1.31
C LEU A 107 13.96 -12.04 2.25
N HIS A 108 14.36 -13.22 1.77
CA HIS A 108 14.29 -14.48 2.51
C HIS A 108 15.58 -14.84 3.22
N ASN A 109 16.69 -14.24 2.81
CA ASN A 109 18.00 -14.49 3.38
C ASN A 109 18.24 -13.63 4.64
N ASP A 110 17.55 -12.50 4.76
CA ASP A 110 17.70 -11.58 5.88
C ASP A 110 16.71 -11.88 7.03
N LYS A 111 17.21 -12.62 8.04
CA LYS A 111 16.46 -12.91 9.28
C LYS A 111 16.24 -11.67 10.16
N GLU A 112 17.03 -10.59 10.00
CA GLU A 112 16.84 -9.35 10.75
C GLU A 112 15.70 -8.51 10.19
N LEU A 113 15.51 -8.52 8.86
CA LEU A 113 14.40 -7.82 8.19
C LEU A 113 13.05 -8.22 8.81
N MET A 114 12.85 -9.52 9.05
CA MET A 114 11.63 -10.10 9.63
C MET A 114 11.27 -9.53 11.03
N ASN A 115 12.24 -9.05 11.80
CA ASN A 115 12.03 -8.55 13.17
C ASN A 115 11.79 -7.03 13.25
N ARG A 116 11.92 -6.29 12.14
CA ARG A 116 11.73 -4.83 12.17
C ARG A 116 10.25 -4.46 12.19
N LYS A 117 9.78 -3.93 13.33
CA LYS A 117 8.41 -3.45 13.55
C LYS A 117 7.95 -2.36 12.56
N TYR A 118 8.88 -1.62 11.95
CA TYR A 118 8.61 -0.58 10.94
C TYR A 118 8.60 -1.08 9.49
N LEU A 119 8.93 -2.36 9.26
CA LEU A 119 9.05 -2.94 7.93
C LEU A 119 7.71 -3.13 7.21
N TRP A 120 6.60 -3.20 7.96
CA TRP A 120 5.28 -3.49 7.41
C TRP A 120 4.82 -2.47 6.36
N GLY A 121 5.17 -1.20 6.53
CA GLY A 121 4.88 -0.16 5.54
C GLY A 121 5.72 -0.31 4.27
N GLU A 122 7.02 -0.58 4.42
CA GLU A 122 7.95 -0.75 3.29
C GLU A 122 7.67 -2.04 2.50
N LEU A 123 7.40 -3.14 3.20
CA LEU A 123 6.96 -4.41 2.62
C LEU A 123 5.65 -4.26 1.86
N ALA A 124 4.66 -3.56 2.43
CA ALA A 124 3.38 -3.34 1.75
C ALA A 124 3.56 -2.53 0.45
N LEU A 125 4.46 -1.54 0.47
CA LEU A 125 4.81 -0.78 -0.74
C LEU A 125 5.54 -1.65 -1.77
N LEU A 126 6.47 -2.49 -1.32
CA LEU A 126 7.23 -3.41 -2.15
C LEU A 126 6.29 -4.44 -2.81
N GLU A 127 5.35 -4.99 -2.05
CA GLU A 127 4.30 -5.88 -2.55
C GLU A 127 3.45 -5.25 -3.63
N GLY A 128 3.01 -4.00 -3.40
CA GLY A 128 2.26 -3.24 -4.39
C GLY A 128 3.03 -3.11 -5.72
N LYS A 129 4.35 -2.91 -5.67
CA LYS A 129 5.20 -2.84 -6.86
C LYS A 129 5.25 -4.17 -7.61
N TYR A 130 5.54 -5.28 -6.92
CA TYR A 130 5.61 -6.58 -7.57
C TYR A 130 4.27 -7.03 -8.17
N LEU A 131 3.16 -6.76 -7.49
CA LEU A 131 1.82 -7.06 -8.00
C LEU A 131 1.48 -6.21 -9.23
N MET A 132 1.91 -4.94 -9.27
CA MET A 132 1.78 -4.09 -10.45
C MET A 132 2.59 -4.62 -11.63
N ILE A 133 3.83 -5.07 -11.40
CA ILE A 133 4.66 -5.68 -12.45
C ILE A 133 3.99 -6.95 -12.98
N CYS A 134 3.49 -7.81 -12.09
CA CYS A 134 2.79 -9.04 -12.49
C CYS A 134 1.51 -8.76 -13.27
N SER A 135 0.75 -7.71 -12.91
CA SER A 135 -0.46 -7.33 -13.65
C SER A 135 -0.10 -6.83 -15.05
N TYR A 136 0.99 -6.06 -15.18
CA TYR A 136 1.51 -5.62 -16.46
C TYR A 136 1.92 -6.80 -17.35
N LEU A 137 2.72 -7.73 -16.83
CA LEU A 137 3.11 -8.95 -17.55
C LEU A 137 1.89 -9.75 -18.01
N THR A 138 0.88 -9.87 -17.15
CA THR A 138 -0.37 -10.57 -17.49
C THR A 138 -1.09 -9.90 -18.65
N LEU A 139 -1.15 -8.56 -18.66
CA LEU A 139 -1.72 -7.79 -19.75
C LEU A 139 -0.90 -7.92 -21.03
N ALA A 140 0.43 -7.80 -20.95
CA ALA A 140 1.33 -7.93 -22.09
C ALA A 140 1.20 -9.30 -22.77
N ARG A 141 1.16 -10.39 -21.99
CA ARG A 141 0.91 -11.75 -22.49
C ARG A 141 -0.45 -11.88 -23.17
N ARG A 142 -1.50 -11.29 -22.58
CA ARG A 142 -2.86 -11.37 -23.12
C ARG A 142 -3.03 -10.62 -24.44
N PHE A 143 -2.38 -9.48 -24.58
CA PHE A 143 -2.57 -8.59 -25.73
C PHE A 143 -1.44 -8.66 -26.76
N HIS A 144 -0.47 -9.57 -26.60
CA HIS A 144 0.68 -9.74 -27.50
C HIS A 144 1.38 -8.42 -27.86
N VAL A 145 1.54 -7.53 -26.88
CA VAL A 145 2.20 -6.23 -27.11
C VAL A 145 3.67 -6.52 -27.41
N LYS A 146 4.03 -6.56 -28.69
CA LYS A 146 5.41 -6.54 -29.14
C LYS A 146 5.91 -5.09 -29.03
N TYR A 147 6.94 -4.89 -28.23
CA TYR A 147 7.73 -3.67 -28.27
C TYR A 147 8.72 -3.85 -29.43
N ASP A 148 8.34 -3.30 -30.59
CA ASP A 148 9.26 -3.11 -31.73
C ASP A 148 10.16 -1.90 -31.48
#